data_AF-A0A924JT39-F1
#
_entry.id   AF-A0A924JT39-F1
#
_cell.length_a   1.000
_cell.length_b   1.000
_cell.length_c   1.000
_cell.angle_alpha   90.00
_cell.angle_beta   90.00
_cell.angle_gamma   90.00
#
_symmetry.space_group_name_H-M   'P 1'
#
loop_
_entity.id
_entity.type
_entity.pdbx_description
1 polymer ?
#
loop_
_entity_poly.entity_id
_entity_poly.type
_entity_poly.pdbx_seq_one_letter_code
_entity_poly.pdbx_strand_id
1 'polypeptide(L)'
;MRALELKVYDIFKTKLGEAEAKIIIEYFEAKADEKYEQKKDVLATKEDINGLRIDMKDLENRLIKQMYWINIVQFLATIGSILAILKFGMGK
;
A
#
# COMPACT_ATOMS: atom_id res chain seq x y z
N MET A 1 -26.56 13.99 15.07
CA MET A 1 -27.45 13.72 13.92
C MET A 1 -27.26 14.80 12.88
N ARG A 2 -26.99 14.41 11.64
CA ARG A 2 -26.91 15.30 10.47
C ARG A 2 -28.30 15.84 10.16
N ALA A 3 -28.37 17.02 9.54
CA ALA A 3 -29.65 17.70 9.23
C ALA A 3 -30.64 16.84 8.40
N LEU A 4 -30.13 15.87 7.62
CA LEU A 4 -30.95 14.93 6.85
C LEU A 4 -31.55 13.83 7.74
N GLU A 5 -30.79 13.28 8.67
CA GLU A 5 -31.25 12.24 9.61
C GLU A 5 -32.40 12.75 10.47
N LEU A 6 -32.33 14.00 10.93
CA LEU A 6 -33.41 14.67 11.67
C LEU A 6 -34.69 14.81 10.82
N LYS A 7 -34.57 15.24 9.56
CA LYS A 7 -35.73 15.34 8.66
C LYS A 7 -36.37 13.98 8.40
N VAL A 8 -35.57 12.94 8.22
CA VAL A 8 -36.04 11.58 7.98
C VAL A 8 -36.69 11.00 9.24
N TYR A 9 -36.09 11.24 10.41
CA TYR A 9 -36.67 10.88 11.70
C TYR A 9 -38.02 11.55 11.92
N ASP A 10 -38.15 12.85 11.66
CA ASP A 10 -39.41 13.58 11.83
C ASP A 10 -40.52 13.04 10.93
N ILE A 11 -40.19 12.68 9.67
CA ILE A 11 -41.12 12.06 8.73
C ILE A 11 -41.58 10.68 9.23
N PHE A 12 -40.65 9.86 9.72
CA PHE A 12 -41.00 8.53 10.24
C PHE A 12 -41.77 8.63 11.56
N LYS A 13 -41.40 9.57 12.45
CA LYS A 13 -42.10 9.82 13.71
C LYS A 13 -43.55 10.23 13.48
N THR A 14 -43.82 11.07 12.48
CA THR A 14 -45.19 11.47 12.13
C THR A 14 -46.03 10.36 11.53
N LYS A 15 -45.43 9.37 10.85
CA LYS A 15 -46.17 8.30 10.16
C LYS A 15 -46.28 6.98 10.93
N LEU A 16 -45.27 6.65 11.73
CA LEU A 16 -45.10 5.32 12.32
C LEU A 16 -45.08 5.34 13.83
N GLY A 17 -44.77 6.49 14.46
CA GLY A 17 -44.55 6.59 15.89
C GLY A 17 -43.07 6.76 16.23
N GLU A 18 -42.81 7.19 17.46
CA GLU A 18 -41.46 7.52 17.94
C GLU A 18 -40.57 6.28 18.09
N ALA A 19 -41.14 5.15 18.53
CA ALA A 19 -40.40 3.91 18.72
C ALA A 19 -39.94 3.32 17.37
N GLU A 20 -40.85 3.23 16.40
CA GLU A 20 -40.58 2.69 15.07
C GLU A 20 -39.60 3.58 14.30
N ALA A 21 -39.76 4.90 14.38
CA ALA A 21 -38.85 5.84 13.72
C ALA A 21 -37.41 5.72 14.24
N LYS A 22 -37.25 5.54 15.56
CA LYS A 22 -35.95 5.36 16.19
C LYS A 22 -35.26 4.08 15.70
N ILE A 23 -35.98 2.96 15.66
CA ILE A 23 -35.46 1.67 15.19
C ILE A 23 -34.99 1.78 13.73
N ILE A 24 -35.74 2.48 12.88
CA ILE A 24 -35.37 2.66 11.46
C ILE A 24 -34.07 3.46 11.34
N ILE A 25 -33.94 4.57 12.06
CA ILE A 25 -32.72 5.39 12.02
C ILE A 25 -31.51 4.59 12.53
N GLU A 26 -31.66 3.87 13.65
CA GLU A 26 -30.59 3.02 14.20
C GLU A 26 -30.15 1.93 13.22
N TYR A 27 -31.10 1.30 12.51
CA TYR A 27 -30.78 0.32 11.47
C TYR A 27 -29.99 0.93 10.30
N PHE A 28 -30.34 2.15 9.86
CA PHE A 28 -29.63 2.84 8.79
C PHE A 28 -28.23 3.29 9.21
N GLU A 29 -28.05 3.77 10.44
CA GLU A 29 -26.74 4.11 11.00
C GLU A 29 -25.86 2.85 11.08
N ALA A 30 -26.37 1.74 11.62
CA ALA A 30 -25.64 0.48 11.69
C ALA A 30 -25.24 -0.05 10.30
N LYS A 31 -26.13 0.04 9.30
CA LYS A 31 -25.84 -0.31 7.90
C LYS A 31 -24.79 0.59 7.26
N ALA A 32 -24.77 1.88 7.60
CA ALA A 32 -23.80 2.83 7.09
C ALA A 32 -22.41 2.54 7.66
N ASP A 33 -22.32 2.26 8.97
CA ASP A 33 -21.08 1.90 9.65
C ASP A 33 -20.54 0.55 9.15
N GLU A 34 -21.41 -0.45 8.96
CA GLU A 34 -21.05 -1.74 8.38
C GLU A 34 -20.45 -1.58 6.97
N LYS A 35 -21.08 -0.75 6.12
CA LYS A 35 -20.55 -0.45 4.77
C LYS A 35 -19.24 0.33 4.82
N TYR A 36 -19.05 1.19 5.82
CA TYR A 36 -17.82 1.94 6.00
C TYR A 36 -16.66 1.03 6.39
N GLU A 37 -16.85 0.18 7.40
CA GLU A 37 -15.84 -0.80 7.84
C GLU A 37 -15.52 -1.80 6.72
N GLN A 38 -16.50 -2.29 5.96
CA GLN A 38 -16.24 -3.16 4.81
C GLN A 38 -15.41 -2.49 3.70
N LYS A 39 -15.51 -1.17 3.52
CA LYS A 39 -14.76 -0.43 2.50
C LYS A 39 -13.41 0.08 2.99
N LYS A 40 -13.24 0.23 4.30
CA LYS A 40 -12.00 0.68 4.94
C LYS A 40 -10.84 -0.25 4.62
N ASP A 41 -11.05 -1.56 4.62
CA ASP A 41 -10.02 -2.56 4.28
C ASP A 41 -9.61 -2.55 2.80
N VAL A 42 -10.48 -2.02 1.91
CA VAL A 42 -10.20 -1.94 0.46
C VAL A 42 -9.40 -0.69 0.10
N LEU A 43 -9.37 0.32 0.99
CA LEU A 43 -8.69 1.57 0.75
C LEU A 43 -7.29 1.51 1.35
N ALA A 44 -6.27 1.47 0.48
CA ALA A 44 -4.89 1.68 0.92
C ALA A 44 -4.81 3.03 1.65
N THR A 45 -4.44 3.00 2.92
CA THR A 45 -4.32 4.20 3.74
C THR A 45 -3.10 5.01 3.27
N LYS A 46 -3.04 6.29 3.62
CA LYS A 46 -1.85 7.10 3.36
C LYS A 46 -0.61 6.51 4.02
N GLU A 47 -0.79 5.80 5.13
CA GLU A 47 0.26 5.09 5.85
C GLU A 47 0.78 3.90 5.05
N ASP A 48 -0.10 3.08 4.49
CA ASP A 48 0.28 1.95 3.61
C ASP A 48 1.07 2.41 2.38
N ILE A 49 0.61 3.50 1.75
CA ILE A 49 1.31 4.11 0.61
C ILE A 49 2.69 4.61 1.02
N ASN A 50 2.82 5.18 2.22
CA ASN A 50 4.09 5.66 2.73
C ASN A 50 5.03 4.50 3.08
N GLY A 51 4.50 3.42 3.68
CA GLY A 51 5.24 2.18 3.94
C GLY A 51 5.81 1.58 2.65
N LEU A 52 4.96 1.42 1.63
CA LEU A 52 5.39 0.94 0.30
C LEU A 52 6.49 1.83 -0.31
N ARG A 53 6.40 3.15 -0.17
CA ARG A 53 7.45 4.06 -0.66
C ARG A 53 8.78 3.90 0.07
N ILE A 54 8.75 3.63 1.37
CA ILE A 54 9.96 3.38 2.17
C ILE A 54 10.59 2.06 1.74
N ASP A 55 9.80 1.00 1.61
CA ASP A 55 10.27 -0.32 1.19
C ASP A 55 10.86 -0.29 -0.22
N MET A 56 10.25 0.45 -1.14
CA MET A 56 10.79 0.66 -2.49
C MET A 56 12.17 1.34 -2.45
N LYS A 57 12.33 2.39 -1.64
CA LYS A 57 13.62 3.09 -1.50
C LYS A 57 14.69 2.21 -0.87
N ASP A 58 14.34 1.38 0.11
CA ASP A 58 15.28 0.44 0.71
C ASP A 58 15.72 -0.63 -0.30
N LEU A 59 14.77 -1.16 -1.09
CA LEU A 59 15.07 -2.11 -2.15
C LEU A 59 15.97 -1.52 -3.23
N GLU A 60 15.70 -0.30 -3.69
CA GLU A 60 16.57 0.43 -4.64
C GLU A 60 17.99 0.59 -4.09
N ASN A 61 18.14 0.99 -2.82
CA ASN A 61 19.43 1.12 -2.17
C ASN A 61 20.18 -0.21 -2.07
N ARG A 62 19.48 -1.30 -1.74
CA ARG A 62 20.06 -2.65 -1.69
C ARG A 62 20.54 -3.10 -3.07
N LEU A 63 19.74 -2.85 -4.11
CA LEU A 63 20.09 -3.18 -5.49
C LEU A 63 21.31 -2.39 -5.96
N ILE A 64 21.38 -1.08 -5.67
CA ILE A 64 22.54 -0.25 -6.03
C ILE A 64 23.81 -0.78 -5.37
N LYS A 65 23.75 -1.13 -4.08
CA LYS A 65 24.91 -1.71 -3.34
C LYS A 65 25.35 -3.05 -3.94
N GLN A 66 24.41 -3.92 -4.30
CA GLN A 66 24.73 -5.21 -4.93
C GLN A 66 25.33 -5.03 -6.32
N MET A 67 24.76 -4.13 -7.13
CA MET A 67 25.26 -3.81 -8.46
C MET A 67 26.69 -3.26 -8.41
N TYR A 68 27.00 -2.43 -7.42
CA TYR A 68 28.36 -1.93 -7.21
C TYR A 68 29.36 -3.06 -6.96
N TRP A 69 29.03 -4.00 -6.06
CA TRP A 69 29.88 -5.17 -5.79
C TRP A 69 30.06 -6.08 -7.01
N ILE A 70 28.99 -6.35 -7.74
CA ILE A 70 29.03 -7.15 -8.97
C ILE A 70 29.95 -6.50 -10.00
N ASN A 71 29.84 -5.18 -10.19
CA ASN A 71 30.67 -4.44 -11.14
C ASN A 71 32.16 -4.50 -10.78
N ILE A 72 32.52 -4.42 -9.49
CA ILE A 72 33.92 -4.57 -9.06
C ILE A 72 34.43 -5.98 -9.38
N VAL A 73 33.68 -7.02 -9.00
CA VAL A 73 34.08 -8.41 -9.24
C VAL A 73 34.23 -8.69 -10.73
N GLN A 74 33.27 -8.23 -11.53
CA GLN A 74 33.28 -8.39 -12.99
C GLN A 74 34.47 -7.66 -13.64
N PHE A 75 34.80 -6.45 -13.17
CA PHE A 75 35.96 -5.70 -13.65
C PHE A 75 37.27 -6.46 -13.38
N LEU A 76 37.46 -6.96 -12.15
CA LEU A 76 38.63 -7.75 -11.78
C LEU A 76 38.71 -9.06 -12.58
N ALA A 77 37.59 -9.76 -12.76
CA ALA A 77 37.53 -10.98 -13.56
C ALA A 77 37.89 -10.71 -15.03
N THR A 78 37.44 -9.60 -15.60
CA THR A 78 37.74 -9.20 -16.98
C THR A 78 39.24 -8.92 -17.15
N ILE A 79 39.84 -8.13 -16.25
CA ILE A 79 41.29 -7.86 -16.27
C ILE A 79 42.09 -9.15 -16.10
N GLY A 80 41.73 -9.98 -15.12
CA GLY A 80 42.41 -11.25 -14.87
C GLY A 80 42.36 -12.18 -16.08
N SER A 81 41.22 -12.24 -16.77
CA SER A 81 41.05 -13.02 -18.00
C SER A 81 41.96 -12.52 -19.12
N ILE A 82 42.04 -11.21 -19.34
CA ILE A 82 42.92 -10.62 -20.36
C ILE A 82 44.40 -10.94 -20.05
N LEU A 83 44.84 -10.77 -18.80
CA LEU A 83 46.22 -11.07 -18.40
C LEU A 83 46.56 -12.55 -18.57
N ALA A 84 45.63 -13.45 -18.24
CA ALA A 84 45.81 -14.88 -18.43
C ALA A 84 45.97 -15.24 -19.91
N ILE A 85 45.12 -14.67 -20.78
CA ILE A 85 45.22 -14.85 -22.24
C ILE A 85 46.55 -14.32 -22.77
N LEU A 86 47.00 -13.14 -22.33
CA LEU A 86 48.28 -12.58 -22.76
C LEU A 86 49.46 -13.46 -22.33
N LYS A 87 49.49 -13.92 -21.08
CA LYS A 87 50.56 -14.77 -20.55
C LYS A 87 50.61 -16.15 -21.24
N PHE A 88 49.45 -16.76 -21.50
CA PHE A 88 49.37 -18.08 -22.13
C PHE A 88 49.50 -18.00 -23.66
N GLY A 89 48.99 -16.95 -24.29
CA GLY A 89 49.00 -16.74 -25.74
C GLY A 89 50.31 -16.21 -26.30
N MET A 90 51.07 -15.42 -25.53
CA MET A 90 52.44 -15.00 -25.88
C MET A 90 53.52 -15.99 -25.40
N GLY A 91 53.14 -17.00 -24.60
CA GLY A 91 54.02 -18.10 -24.21
C GLY A 91 54.17 -19.14 -25.32
N LYS A 92 54.81 -18.77 -26.42
CA LYS A 92 55.55 -19.67 -27.31
C LYS A 92 57.02 -19.33 -27.22
#